data_AF-A0A6N2ZX47-F1
#
_entry.id   AF-A0A6N2ZX47-F1
#
_cell.length_a   1.000
_cell.length_b   1.000
_cell.length_c   1.000
_cell.angle_alpha   90.00
_cell.angle_beta   90.00
_cell.angle_gamma   90.00
#
_symmetry.space_group_name_H-M   'P 1'
#
loop_
_entity.id
_entity.type
_entity.pdbx_description
1 polymer ?
#
loop_
_entity_poly.entity_id
_entity_poly.type
_entity_poly.pdbx_seq_one_letter_code
_entity_poly.pdbx_strand_id
1 'polypeptide(L)'
;MVTVKRLAIEAITKPMKLKGLTKAVARLDGERLDINLEALFIEFESQRLELDKIAGTKGGYRYFFLCPRCQKRCRVLYKREIAYYCRMCQGIHKQTLNRSKTDCQYYWELALKEARKIDPYFTPKRGGYMFDGFPERPKYMRINTYSKHYRRFRKYVEKGDSLWLKGF
;
A
#
# COMPACT_ATOMS: atom_id res chain seq x y z
N MET A 1 -17.42 -0.37 10.34
CA MET A 1 -16.17 -0.11 9.59
C MET A 1 -16.55 0.28 8.16
N VAL A 2 -16.06 1.42 7.64
CA VAL A 2 -16.29 1.79 6.23
C VAL A 2 -15.40 0.92 5.36
N THR A 3 -16.00 0.02 4.57
CA THR A 3 -15.26 -0.86 3.66
C THR A 3 -14.69 -0.04 2.51
N VAL A 4 -13.36 0.01 2.39
CA VAL A 4 -12.69 0.73 1.30
C VAL A 4 -12.34 -0.25 0.19
N LYS A 5 -13.06 -0.19 -0.95
CA LYS A 5 -12.69 -0.96 -2.14
C LYS A 5 -11.46 -0.33 -2.81
N ARG A 6 -10.56 -1.17 -3.32
CA ARG A 6 -9.30 -0.76 -3.97
C ARG A 6 -9.27 -1.30 -5.40
N LEU A 7 -9.14 -0.41 -6.38
CA LEU A 7 -8.98 -0.77 -7.79
C LEU A 7 -7.58 -0.41 -8.28
N ALA A 8 -6.79 -1.40 -8.67
CA ALA A 8 -5.43 -1.21 -9.18
C ALA A 8 -5.38 -1.38 -10.70
N ILE A 9 -4.73 -0.44 -11.41
CA ILE A 9 -4.66 -0.47 -12.88
C ILE A 9 -3.96 -1.74 -13.40
N GLU A 10 -3.06 -2.31 -12.60
CA GLU A 10 -2.34 -3.53 -12.95
C GLU A 10 -3.21 -4.78 -12.91
N ALA A 11 -4.26 -4.81 -12.07
CA ALA A 11 -5.21 -5.92 -12.03
C ALA A 11 -5.96 -6.05 -13.36
N ILE A 12 -6.08 -4.95 -14.11
CA ILE A 12 -6.73 -4.87 -15.41
C ILE A 12 -5.71 -5.01 -16.54
N THR A 13 -4.65 -4.21 -16.51
CA THR A 13 -3.73 -4.10 -17.66
C THR A 13 -2.76 -5.26 -17.80
N LYS A 14 -2.41 -5.99 -16.72
CA LYS A 14 -1.58 -7.19 -16.82
C LYS A 14 -2.26 -8.31 -17.62
N PRO A 15 -3.49 -8.76 -17.29
CA PRO A 15 -4.15 -9.80 -18.07
C PRO A 15 -4.43 -9.37 -19.51
N MET A 16 -4.73 -8.09 -19.76
CA MET A 16 -4.88 -7.58 -21.13
C MET A 16 -3.60 -7.72 -21.95
N LYS A 17 -2.46 -7.31 -21.38
CA LYS A 17 -1.15 -7.45 -22.05
C LYS A 17 -0.77 -8.91 -22.31
N LEU A 18 -1.01 -9.79 -21.35
CA LEU A 18 -0.74 -11.22 -21.50
C LEU A 18 -1.53 -11.84 -22.66
N LYS A 19 -2.75 -11.37 -22.90
CA LYS A 19 -3.60 -11.82 -24.00
C LYS A 19 -3.43 -11.01 -25.29
N GLY A 20 -2.54 -10.01 -25.32
CA GLY A 20 -2.36 -9.13 -26.47
C GLY A 20 -3.60 -8.27 -26.81
N LEU A 21 -4.48 -8.03 -25.84
CA LEU A 21 -5.74 -7.30 -26.06
C LEU A 21 -5.56 -5.80 -25.78
N THR A 22 -6.28 -4.97 -26.54
CA THR A 22 -6.42 -3.52 -26.32
C THR A 22 -7.83 -3.12 -25.92
N LYS A 23 -8.83 -3.94 -26.28
CA LYS A 23 -10.24 -3.80 -25.89
C LYS A 23 -10.74 -5.11 -25.30
N ALA A 24 -11.51 -5.06 -24.21
CA ALA A 24 -12.08 -6.24 -23.60
C ALA A 24 -13.26 -5.89 -22.70
N VAL A 25 -14.22 -6.80 -22.61
CA VAL A 25 -15.24 -6.81 -21.57
C VAL A 25 -14.91 -7.93 -20.59
N ALA A 26 -14.92 -7.61 -19.30
CA ALA A 26 -14.63 -8.54 -18.22
C ALA A 26 -15.64 -8.36 -17.07
N ARG A 27 -15.48 -9.20 -16.04
CA ARG A 27 -16.14 -9.01 -14.75
C ARG A 27 -15.09 -8.90 -13.66
N LEU A 28 -15.27 -7.94 -12.77
CA LEU A 28 -14.45 -7.75 -11.57
C LEU A 28 -15.39 -7.57 -10.38
N ASP A 29 -15.24 -8.41 -9.36
CA ASP A 29 -16.14 -8.45 -8.19
C ASP A 29 -17.62 -8.62 -8.56
N GLY A 30 -17.92 -9.36 -9.63
CA GLY A 30 -19.28 -9.56 -10.15
C GLY A 30 -19.80 -8.44 -11.05
N GLU A 31 -19.13 -7.28 -11.06
CA GLU A 31 -19.51 -6.10 -11.83
C GLU A 31 -18.91 -6.12 -13.23
N ARG A 32 -19.65 -5.61 -14.22
CA ARG A 32 -19.17 -5.50 -15.60
C ARG A 32 -18.05 -4.44 -15.68
N LEU A 33 -16.98 -4.80 -16.39
CA LEU A 33 -15.80 -3.98 -16.61
C LEU A 33 -15.57 -3.88 -18.11
N ASP A 34 -15.80 -2.70 -18.70
CA ASP A 34 -15.50 -2.42 -20.11
C ASP A 34 -14.16 -1.68 -20.21
N ILE A 35 -13.23 -2.19 -21.02
CA ILE A 35 -11.86 -1.70 -21.07
C ILE A 35 -11.53 -1.32 -22.50
N ASN A 36 -11.09 -0.07 -22.70
CA ASN A 36 -10.60 0.42 -23.97
C ASN A 36 -9.26 1.15 -23.78
N LEU A 37 -8.15 0.44 -23.98
CA LEU A 37 -6.80 0.99 -23.81
C LEU A 37 -6.35 1.88 -24.97
N GLU A 38 -7.02 1.80 -26.12
CA GLU A 38 -6.78 2.67 -27.27
C GLU A 38 -7.39 4.05 -27.04
N ALA A 39 -8.67 4.09 -26.65
CA ALA A 39 -9.39 5.32 -26.31
C ALA A 39 -9.15 5.79 -24.86
N LEU A 40 -8.28 5.10 -24.12
CA LEU A 40 -7.82 5.45 -22.77
C LEU A 40 -8.95 5.62 -21.75
N PHE A 41 -9.92 4.71 -21.72
CA PHE A 41 -10.92 4.70 -20.66
C PHE A 41 -11.30 3.29 -20.22
N ILE A 42 -11.86 3.21 -19.02
CA ILE A 42 -12.46 2.00 -18.46
C ILE A 42 -13.83 2.39 -17.89
N GLU A 43 -14.87 1.65 -18.22
CA GLU A 43 -16.16 1.76 -17.53
C GLU A 43 -16.27 0.63 -16.51
N PHE A 44 -16.48 1.01 -15.26
CA PHE A 44 -16.60 0.07 -14.16
C PHE A 44 -17.67 0.52 -13.17
N GLU A 45 -18.55 -0.39 -12.78
CA GLU A 45 -19.78 -0.05 -12.07
C GLU A 45 -20.52 1.07 -12.84
N SER A 46 -20.85 2.19 -12.18
CA SER A 46 -21.50 3.36 -12.82
C SER A 46 -20.51 4.51 -13.10
N GLN A 47 -19.22 4.22 -13.22
CA GLN A 47 -18.19 5.25 -13.36
C GLN A 47 -17.28 5.00 -14.56
N ARG A 48 -17.15 6.03 -15.39
CA ARG A 48 -16.10 6.12 -16.42
C ARG A 48 -14.80 6.63 -15.81
N LEU A 49 -13.75 5.84 -15.97
CA LEU A 49 -12.41 6.07 -15.46
C LEU A 49 -11.46 6.35 -16.62
N GLU A 50 -11.10 7.61 -16.79
CA GLU A 50 -10.12 8.02 -17.79
C GLU A 50 -8.73 7.51 -17.44
N LEU A 51 -7.95 7.20 -18.46
CA LEU A 51 -6.60 6.67 -18.37
C LEU A 51 -5.60 7.63 -19.00
N ASP A 52 -4.35 7.47 -18.59
CA ASP A 52 -3.20 8.06 -19.26
C ASP A 52 -2.11 7.00 -19.41
N LYS A 53 -1.22 7.16 -20.38
CA LYS A 53 -0.14 6.23 -20.65
C LYS A 53 1.19 6.92 -20.86
N ILE A 54 2.25 6.27 -20.39
CA ILE A 54 3.64 6.70 -20.62
C ILE A 54 4.37 5.55 -21.31
N ALA A 55 5.23 5.86 -22.28
CA ALA A 55 6.09 4.87 -22.91
C ALA A 55 6.95 4.13 -21.87
N GLY A 56 7.05 2.82 -21.99
CA GLY A 56 7.92 1.98 -21.17
C GLY A 56 9.37 2.06 -21.63
N THR A 57 10.31 1.83 -20.71
CA THR A 57 11.75 1.82 -21.01
C THR A 57 12.22 0.65 -21.87
N LYS A 58 11.45 -0.44 -21.94
CA LYS A 58 11.75 -1.64 -22.75
C LYS A 58 10.66 -1.90 -23.81
N GLY A 59 10.02 -0.84 -24.30
CA GLY A 59 8.87 -0.92 -25.18
C GLY A 59 7.52 -1.03 -24.43
N GLY A 60 6.44 -0.84 -25.18
CA GLY A 60 5.06 -0.83 -24.67
C GLY A 60 4.71 0.41 -23.83
N TYR A 61 3.58 0.33 -23.11
CA TYR A 61 3.05 1.45 -22.33
C TYR A 61 2.78 1.08 -20.87
N ARG A 62 3.00 2.04 -19.96
CA ARG A 62 2.55 2.00 -18.57
C ARG A 62 1.29 2.86 -18.46
N TYR A 63 0.19 2.23 -18.09
CA TYR A 63 -1.10 2.90 -17.92
C TYR A 63 -1.29 3.36 -16.48
N PHE A 64 -2.03 4.45 -16.34
CA PHE A 64 -2.42 5.08 -15.08
C PHE A 64 -3.90 5.45 -15.18
N PHE A 65 -4.61 5.45 -14.07
CA PHE A 65 -5.88 6.16 -13.97
C PHE A 65 -5.62 7.67 -13.87
N LEU A 66 -6.49 8.48 -14.46
CA LEU A 66 -6.64 9.88 -14.11
C LEU A 66 -7.68 9.98 -13.00
N CYS A 67 -7.29 10.55 -11.87
CA CYS A 67 -8.23 10.74 -10.76
C CYS A 67 -9.39 11.64 -11.22
N PRO A 68 -10.66 11.20 -11.17
CA PRO A 68 -11.76 12.00 -11.68
C PRO A 68 -11.94 13.36 -10.96
N ARG A 69 -11.43 13.49 -9.73
CA ARG A 69 -11.51 14.72 -8.93
C ARG A 69 -10.32 15.67 -9.10
N CYS A 70 -9.11 15.16 -9.32
CA CYS A 70 -7.90 15.99 -9.33
C CYS A 70 -7.01 15.81 -10.56
N GLN A 71 -7.40 14.94 -11.49
CA GLN A 71 -6.75 14.68 -12.78
C GLN A 71 -5.29 14.22 -12.69
N LYS A 72 -4.80 13.89 -11.49
CA LYS A 72 -3.45 13.33 -11.31
C LYS A 72 -3.42 11.85 -11.70
N ARG A 73 -2.32 11.44 -12.35
CA ARG A 73 -2.01 10.04 -12.64
C ARG A 73 -1.89 9.21 -11.36
N CYS A 74 -2.66 8.14 -11.28
CA CYS A 74 -2.73 7.25 -10.13
C CYS A 74 -2.67 5.79 -10.60
N ARG A 75 -1.93 4.93 -9.90
CA ARG A 75 -1.95 3.47 -10.18
C ARG A 75 -3.09 2.74 -9.47
N VAL A 76 -3.70 3.40 -8.49
CA VAL A 76 -4.74 2.83 -7.64
C VAL A 76 -5.78 3.91 -7.35
N LEU A 77 -7.06 3.57 -7.54
CA LEU A 77 -8.20 4.33 -7.05
C LEU A 77 -8.85 3.58 -5.90
N TYR A 78 -9.54 4.33 -5.05
CA TYR A 78 -10.24 3.82 -3.88
C TYR A 78 -11.69 4.30 -3.91
N LYS A 79 -12.62 3.42 -3.55
CA LYS A 79 -14.04 3.73 -3.36
C LYS A 79 -14.39 3.51 -1.89
N ARG A 80 -14.98 4.53 -1.27
CA ARG A 80 -15.52 4.47 0.09
C ARG A 80 -17.04 4.32 0.08
N GLU A 81 -17.70 5.19 -0.69
CA GLU A 81 -19.17 5.23 -0.76
C GLU A 81 -19.58 5.19 -2.23
N ILE A 82 -19.45 6.31 -2.94
CA ILE A 82 -20.12 6.50 -4.23
C ILE A 82 -19.18 6.26 -5.41
N ALA A 83 -17.95 6.80 -5.37
CA ALA A 83 -17.07 6.84 -6.53
C ALA A 83 -15.61 6.49 -6.20
N TYR A 84 -14.89 6.04 -7.22
CA TYR A 84 -13.45 5.84 -7.23
C TYR A 84 -12.71 7.15 -7.40
N TYR A 85 -11.87 7.48 -6.42
CA TYR A 85 -10.93 8.60 -6.47
C TYR A 85 -9.56 8.19 -5.95
N CYS A 86 -8.55 9.04 -6.17
CA CYS A 86 -7.22 8.77 -5.66
C CYS A 86 -7.18 8.82 -4.12
N ARG A 87 -6.11 8.24 -3.55
CA ARG A 87 -5.88 8.18 -2.10
C ARG A 87 -6.01 9.55 -1.40
N MET A 88 -5.53 10.61 -2.05
CA MET A 88 -5.55 11.97 -1.51
C MET A 88 -6.96 12.54 -1.48
N CYS A 89 -7.70 12.43 -2.60
CA CYS A 89 -9.07 12.89 -2.72
C CYS A 89 -10.06 12.15 -1.81
N GLN A 90 -9.79 10.87 -1.52
CA GLN A 90 -10.57 10.08 -0.54
C GLN A 90 -10.17 10.37 0.93
N GLY A 91 -9.16 11.21 1.19
CA GLY A 91 -8.71 11.49 2.55
C GLY A 91 -8.04 10.30 3.27
N ILE A 92 -7.78 9.18 2.58
CA ILE A 92 -7.15 7.98 3.16
C ILE A 92 -5.74 8.30 3.68
N HIS A 93 -5.06 9.28 3.09
CA HIS A 93 -3.77 9.76 3.59
C HIS A 93 -3.85 10.36 5.00
N LYS A 94 -4.96 11.03 5.35
CA LYS A 94 -5.14 11.65 6.68
C LYS A 94 -5.16 10.61 7.79
N GLN A 95 -5.74 9.43 7.56
CA GLN A 95 -5.67 8.30 8.51
C GLN A 95 -4.24 7.81 8.75
N THR A 96 -3.36 7.95 7.75
CA THR A 96 -1.94 7.58 7.90
C THR A 96 -1.13 8.68 8.59
N LEU A 97 -1.43 9.95 8.30
CA LEU A 97 -0.76 11.12 8.90
C LEU A 97 -1.16 11.36 10.35
N ASN A 98 -2.44 11.17 10.69
CA ASN A 98 -3.00 11.41 12.01
C ASN A 98 -2.74 10.25 12.98
N ARG A 99 -1.82 9.33 12.66
CA ARG A 99 -1.27 8.45 13.69
C ARG A 99 -0.43 9.33 14.62
N SER A 100 -0.84 9.44 15.87
CA SER A 100 -0.12 10.15 16.93
C SER A 100 1.32 9.66 16.97
N LYS A 101 2.25 10.43 16.39
CA LYS A 101 3.69 10.24 16.54
C LYS A 101 4.18 10.57 17.96
N THR A 102 3.24 10.85 18.85
CA THR A 102 3.37 11.10 20.29
C THR A 102 3.05 9.86 21.10
N ASP A 103 2.38 8.85 20.53
CA ASP A 103 2.03 7.62 21.22
C ASP A 103 3.19 6.63 21.21
N CYS A 104 3.55 6.10 22.38
CA CYS A 104 4.56 5.06 22.56
C CYS A 104 4.21 3.78 21.78
N GLN A 105 2.93 3.39 21.78
CA GLN A 105 2.45 2.18 21.11
C GLN A 105 2.71 2.24 19.60
N TYR A 106 2.56 3.41 18.98
CA TYR A 106 2.84 3.59 17.56
C TYR A 106 4.29 3.20 17.21
N TYR A 107 5.27 3.60 18.02
CA TYR A 107 6.66 3.24 17.76
C TYR A 107 6.95 1.79 18.06
N TRP A 108 6.36 1.23 19.12
CA TRP A 108 6.52 -0.18 19.40
C TRP A 108 5.91 -1.08 18.31
N GLU A 109 4.78 -0.70 17.69
CA GLU A 109 4.25 -1.39 16.51
C GLU A 109 5.19 -1.34 15.31
N LEU A 110 5.90 -0.22 15.12
CA LEU A 110 6.93 -0.11 14.08
C LEU A 110 8.14 -1.00 14.38
N ALA A 111 8.57 -1.08 15.64
CA ALA A 111 9.61 -2.01 16.07
C ALA A 111 9.19 -3.46 15.76
N LEU A 112 7.99 -3.86 16.18
CA LEU A 112 7.45 -5.21 15.89
C LEU A 112 7.42 -5.50 14.38
N LYS A 113 7.04 -4.53 13.55
CA LYS A 113 7.07 -4.67 12.08
C LYS A 113 8.48 -4.83 11.52
N GLU A 114 9.48 -4.18 12.10
CA GLU A 114 10.88 -4.38 11.66
C GLU A 114 11.39 -5.77 12.08
N ALA A 115 11.05 -6.25 13.27
CA ALA A 115 11.38 -7.62 13.70
C ALA A 115 10.69 -8.67 12.82
N ARG A 116 9.42 -8.46 12.46
CA ARG A 116 8.66 -9.37 11.58
C ARG A 116 9.13 -9.44 10.12
N LYS A 117 10.01 -8.54 9.69
CA LYS A 117 10.72 -8.68 8.40
C LYS A 117 11.84 -9.71 8.45
N ILE A 118 12.31 -10.04 9.65
CA ILE A 118 13.35 -11.02 9.91
C ILE A 118 12.71 -12.37 10.22
N ASP A 119 11.80 -12.39 11.19
CA ASP A 119 11.01 -13.56 11.57
C ASP A 119 9.51 -13.18 11.59
N PRO A 120 8.72 -13.61 10.60
CA PRO A 120 7.29 -13.30 10.51
C PRO A 120 6.47 -13.64 11.74
N TYR A 121 6.91 -14.63 12.53
CA TYR A 121 6.21 -15.12 13.72
C TYR A 121 6.73 -14.50 15.02
N PHE A 122 7.67 -13.57 14.93
CA PHE A 122 8.24 -12.92 16.10
C PHE A 122 7.16 -12.25 16.95
N THR A 123 7.19 -12.58 18.23
CA THR A 123 6.43 -11.95 19.29
C THR A 123 7.34 -11.74 20.51
N PRO A 124 7.26 -10.60 21.21
CA PRO A 124 8.00 -10.41 22.45
C PRO A 124 7.59 -11.46 23.48
N LYS A 125 8.56 -12.07 24.19
CA LYS A 125 8.27 -13.15 25.14
C LYS A 125 7.49 -12.69 26.36
N ARG A 126 7.70 -11.44 26.77
CA ARG A 126 7.04 -10.84 27.94
C ARG A 126 5.62 -10.31 27.65
N GLY A 127 5.14 -10.48 26.43
CA GLY A 127 3.83 -9.98 25.99
C GLY A 127 3.83 -8.48 25.69
N GLY A 128 2.86 -8.05 24.88
CA GLY A 128 2.72 -6.67 24.47
C GLY A 128 3.93 -6.15 23.70
N TYR A 129 4.49 -5.02 24.14
CA TYR A 129 5.57 -4.30 23.49
C TYR A 129 6.88 -4.28 24.29
N MET A 130 6.98 -5.14 25.31
CA MET A 130 8.20 -5.30 26.10
C MET A 130 9.19 -6.19 25.36
N PHE A 131 9.95 -5.58 24.45
CA PHE A 131 10.92 -6.29 23.63
C PHE A 131 12.10 -6.81 24.44
N ASP A 132 12.20 -8.12 24.55
CA ASP A 132 13.31 -8.85 25.16
C ASP A 132 14.50 -9.06 24.21
N GLY A 133 14.31 -8.82 22.91
CA GLY A 133 15.35 -8.92 21.91
C GLY A 133 14.87 -8.65 20.49
N PHE A 134 15.75 -8.94 19.54
CA PHE A 134 15.48 -8.91 18.10
C PHE A 134 15.79 -10.29 17.51
N PRO A 135 15.03 -10.78 16.52
CA PRO A 135 15.28 -12.09 15.92
C PRO A 135 16.70 -12.23 15.39
N GLU A 136 17.25 -13.44 15.45
CA GLU A 136 18.55 -13.74 14.85
C GLU A 136 18.52 -13.61 13.33
N ARG A 137 19.70 -13.38 12.75
CA ARG A 137 19.85 -13.22 11.30
C ARG A 137 19.53 -14.54 10.57
N PRO A 138 18.57 -14.56 9.64
CA PRO A 138 18.28 -15.73 8.81
C PRO A 138 19.51 -16.10 7.97
N LYS A 139 19.71 -17.40 7.75
CA LYS A 139 20.90 -17.99 7.08
C LYS A 139 21.33 -17.23 5.82
N TYR A 140 20.39 -16.86 4.97
CA TYR A 140 20.64 -16.22 3.68
C TYR A 140 20.50 -14.69 3.66
N MET A 141 20.13 -14.06 4.78
CA MET A 141 20.00 -12.61 4.82
C MET A 141 21.39 -11.96 4.90
N ARG A 142 21.68 -11.03 3.99
CA ARG A 142 22.91 -10.23 4.01
C ARG A 142 23.03 -9.46 5.32
N ILE A 143 24.23 -9.43 5.92
CA ILE A 143 24.47 -8.77 7.20
C ILE A 143 24.09 -7.29 7.19
N ASN A 144 24.36 -6.56 6.10
CA ASN A 144 23.98 -5.15 5.97
C ASN A 144 22.46 -4.94 6.01
N THR A 145 21.70 -5.85 5.41
CA THR A 145 20.23 -5.81 5.46
C THR A 145 19.74 -6.06 6.88
N TYR A 146 20.29 -7.08 7.55
CA TYR A 146 19.98 -7.39 8.94
C TYR A 146 20.28 -6.21 9.87
N SER A 147 21.51 -5.67 9.82
CA SER A 147 21.93 -4.53 10.66
C SER A 147 21.12 -3.26 10.40
N LYS A 148 20.56 -3.09 9.18
CA LYS A 148 19.63 -2.00 8.88
C LYS A 148 18.31 -2.17 9.62
N HIS A 149 17.74 -3.38 9.65
CA HIS A 149 16.50 -3.66 10.37
C HIS A 149 16.70 -3.59 11.88
N TYR A 150 17.80 -4.14 12.41
CA TYR A 150 18.15 -4.03 13.82
C TYR A 150 18.29 -2.58 14.30
N ARG A 151 18.99 -1.72 13.55
CA ARG A 151 19.11 -0.28 13.87
C ARG A 151 17.76 0.43 13.89
N ARG A 152 16.86 0.10 12.96
CA ARG A 152 15.50 0.67 12.91
C ARG A 152 14.67 0.20 14.09
N PHE A 153 14.72 -1.09 14.39
CA PHE A 153 14.07 -1.70 15.55
C PHE A 153 14.48 -0.98 16.83
N ARG A 154 15.78 -0.94 17.13
CA ARG A 154 16.37 -0.21 18.28
C ARG A 154 15.85 1.22 18.39
N LYS A 155 15.95 1.98 17.29
CA LYS A 155 15.47 3.37 17.23
C LYS A 155 13.99 3.50 17.59
N TYR A 156 13.15 2.56 17.16
CA TYR A 156 11.72 2.59 17.43
C TYR A 156 11.40 2.17 18.87
N VAL A 157 12.09 1.16 19.41
CA VAL A 157 11.97 0.76 20.82
C VAL A 157 12.38 1.92 21.73
N GLU A 158 13.59 2.47 21.55
CA GLU A 158 14.11 3.60 22.35
C GLU A 158 13.16 4.81 22.31
N LYS A 159 12.54 5.07 21.16
CA LYS A 159 11.58 6.17 21.03
C LYS A 159 10.23 5.89 21.69
N GLY A 160 9.73 4.66 21.58
CA GLY A 160 8.51 4.24 22.28
C GLY A 160 8.72 4.30 23.79
N ASP A 161 9.83 3.77 24.29
CA ASP A 161 10.19 3.77 25.71
C ASP A 161 10.38 5.20 26.23
N SER A 162 11.06 6.07 25.48
CA SER A 162 11.22 7.48 25.85
C SER A 162 9.88 8.21 25.96
N LEU A 163 8.90 7.91 25.10
CA LEU A 163 7.57 8.51 25.18
C LEU A 163 6.77 7.93 26.35
N TRP A 164 6.88 6.62 26.59
CA TRP A 164 6.23 5.95 27.71
C TRP A 164 6.73 6.48 29.06
N LEU A 165 8.05 6.67 29.19
CA LEU A 165 8.69 7.21 30.40
C LEU A 165 8.39 8.69 30.64
N LYS A 166 7.98 9.45 29.62
CA LYS A 166 7.68 10.89 29.75
C LYS A 166 6.31 11.17 30.39
N GLY A 167 5.46 10.15 30.57
CA GLY A 167 4.07 10.34 30.94
C GLY A 167 3.26 10.93 29.79
N PHE A 168 1.98 10.56 29.70
CA PHE A 168 1.05 11.08 28.68
C PHE A 168 0.79 12.58 28.84
#